data_AF-A0A7S1Y8E5-F1
#
_entry.id   AF-A0A7S1Y8E5-F1
#
_cell.length_a   1.000
_cell.length_b   1.000
_cell.length_c   1.000
_cell.angle_alpha   90.00
_cell.angle_beta   90.00
_cell.angle_gamma   90.00
#
_symmetry.space_group_name_H-M   'P 1'
#
loop_
_entity.id
_entity.type
_entity.pdbx_description
1 polymer ?
#
loop_
_entity_poly.entity_id
_entity_poly.type
_entity_poly.pdbx_seq_one_letter_code
_entity_poly.pdbx_strand_id
1 'polypeptide(L)'
;KAANIALHTERHVPFDYQKALDVYCRRVLRNAPPRYDVLYQSFSRNGEEFGRLVRAVVNQRAFPPVWVTVSHEDDSSHRQAAVKQAAGLALKELLRTDPTDVRMIPYVLNAAEAVLSDEGVTESTRGAKEKSRYIKMLYQDRDPANLYPLNAPNYKGALQEYFSKGPASTVAYPSYSVLATEDSPPRWLVRAVAAGRKFEAVWGGPTLQNAEKRAAAQALKQLVQTEPELVKKNDVVWNAATEKVPAPDYVAALHLYCCSRVSPIRGLPEFEFLDQKNNNTEEIFLLKAVVAGRMFDPASGRTEEIAKQRAAATALRKIIRTEEMLVRRIIRVWKVANMALDDEDSTESAQEKPDSPIKVEAVPMYVGHKDPPVEPNYKGALQMYFLKGLSAIRTDPRYEVLERKLDRDKKPWRWLVRVVVNQRRFEPAWGGPTHKDADKRAAVRALRELLRTEPRQVRKNGIVFQAATEERPAPNYKGALELYCRLDISPFKELPKYEILDGTHDGGTNTTWLARAVIKGRKFQPASGRRNVEEAEQQAAASALREILATQTRLVRQDKHVWKVASMVLDDE
;
A
#
# COMPACT_ATOMS: atom_id res chain seq x y z
N LYS A 1 -2.47 -12.07 -11.65
CA LYS A 1 -1.70 -13.34 -11.75
C LYS A 1 -1.47 -13.75 -13.20
N ALA A 2 -2.50 -13.91 -14.05
CA ALA A 2 -2.34 -14.21 -15.48
C ALA A 2 -1.40 -13.25 -16.24
N ALA A 3 -1.57 -11.93 -16.06
CA ALA A 3 -0.66 -10.92 -16.64
C ALA A 3 0.80 -11.05 -16.17
N ASN A 4 1.02 -11.50 -14.92
CA ASN A 4 2.36 -11.69 -14.37
C ASN A 4 3.00 -13.00 -14.89
N ILE A 5 2.19 -14.00 -15.23
CA ILE A 5 2.66 -15.27 -15.82
C ILE A 5 3.02 -15.05 -17.29
N ALA A 6 2.15 -14.39 -18.06
CA ALA A 6 2.41 -14.09 -19.48
C ALA A 6 3.66 -13.22 -19.70
N LEU A 7 4.01 -12.36 -18.74
CA LEU A 7 5.25 -11.57 -18.76
C LEU A 7 6.52 -12.35 -18.37
N HIS A 8 6.39 -13.51 -17.72
CA HIS A 8 7.53 -14.28 -17.20
C HIS A 8 7.78 -15.61 -17.91
N THR A 9 6.88 -16.08 -18.78
CA THR A 9 6.99 -17.41 -19.38
C THR A 9 7.59 -17.46 -20.79
N GLU A 10 7.98 -16.33 -21.42
CA GLU A 10 8.43 -16.22 -22.84
C GLU A 10 7.52 -16.87 -23.90
N ARG A 11 6.44 -17.55 -23.49
CA ARG A 11 5.47 -18.19 -24.37
C ARG A 11 4.33 -17.22 -24.64
N HIS A 12 4.21 -16.85 -25.91
CA HIS A 12 3.16 -16.02 -26.48
C HIS A 12 1.77 -16.63 -26.25
N VAL A 13 1.13 -16.26 -25.15
CA VAL A 13 -0.33 -16.23 -25.10
C VAL A 13 -0.74 -14.86 -25.64
N PRO A 14 -1.64 -14.76 -26.64
CA PRO A 14 -2.09 -13.48 -27.17
C PRO A 14 -2.98 -12.79 -26.13
N PHE A 15 -2.36 -12.13 -25.16
CA PHE A 15 -3.04 -11.29 -24.18
C PHE A 15 -3.01 -9.85 -24.67
N ASP A 16 -4.18 -9.26 -24.92
CA ASP A 16 -4.28 -7.87 -25.38
C ASP A 16 -4.15 -6.89 -24.21
N TYR A 17 -2.89 -6.58 -23.87
CA TYR A 17 -2.53 -5.65 -22.81
C TYR A 17 -3.10 -4.24 -23.02
N GLN A 18 -3.29 -3.82 -24.27
CA GLN A 18 -3.86 -2.51 -24.59
C GLN A 18 -5.32 -2.44 -24.13
N LYS A 19 -6.13 -3.44 -24.50
CA LYS A 19 -7.54 -3.51 -24.09
C LYS A 19 -7.70 -3.64 -22.58
N ALA A 20 -6.82 -4.40 -21.92
CA ALA A 20 -6.82 -4.54 -20.46
C ALA A 20 -6.51 -3.21 -19.74
N LEU A 21 -5.51 -2.45 -20.22
CA LEU A 21 -5.18 -1.14 -19.66
C LEU A 21 -6.31 -0.13 -19.90
N ASP A 22 -6.94 -0.16 -21.08
CA ASP A 22 -8.11 0.66 -21.41
C ASP A 22 -9.28 0.44 -20.43
N VAL A 23 -9.62 -0.82 -20.16
CA VAL A 23 -10.67 -1.19 -19.19
C VAL A 23 -10.32 -0.71 -17.78
N TYR A 24 -9.07 -0.87 -17.37
CA TYR A 24 -8.59 -0.41 -16.08
C TYR A 24 -8.73 1.13 -15.95
N CYS A 25 -8.26 1.89 -16.94
CA CYS A 25 -8.37 3.36 -16.93
C CYS A 25 -9.82 3.85 -16.87
N ARG A 26 -10.72 3.23 -17.65
CA ARG A 26 -12.14 3.62 -17.69
C ARG A 26 -12.88 3.27 -16.39
N ARG A 27 -12.67 2.07 -15.85
CA ARG A 27 -13.45 1.58 -14.69
C ARG A 27 -12.88 2.02 -13.34
N VAL A 28 -11.56 2.01 -13.20
CA VAL A 28 -10.89 2.25 -11.91
C VAL A 28 -10.56 3.73 -11.78
N LEU A 29 -9.86 4.27 -12.77
CA LEU A 29 -9.41 5.65 -12.71
C LEU A 29 -10.50 6.66 -13.09
N ARG A 30 -11.64 6.19 -13.63
CA ARG A 30 -12.75 7.02 -14.16
C ARG A 30 -12.29 8.12 -15.12
N ASN A 31 -11.21 7.85 -15.83
CA ASN A 31 -10.50 8.86 -16.61
C ASN A 31 -10.41 8.46 -18.09
N ALA A 32 -9.87 9.38 -18.88
CA ALA A 32 -9.62 9.21 -20.31
C ALA A 32 -8.77 7.96 -20.61
N PRO A 33 -8.91 7.35 -21.80
CA PRO A 33 -8.10 6.21 -22.22
C PRO A 33 -6.59 6.53 -22.14
N PRO A 34 -5.74 5.52 -21.92
CA PRO A 34 -4.29 5.68 -21.93
C PRO A 34 -3.82 6.30 -23.26
N ARG A 35 -2.93 7.28 -23.17
CA ARG A 35 -2.26 7.87 -24.34
C ARG A 35 -0.92 7.19 -24.56
N TYR A 36 -0.57 6.89 -25.81
CA TYR A 36 0.72 6.29 -26.17
C TYR A 36 1.53 7.30 -26.98
N ASP A 37 2.62 7.78 -26.39
CA ASP A 37 3.56 8.71 -27.03
C ASP A 37 4.69 7.91 -27.69
N VAL A 38 4.97 8.18 -28.97
CA VAL A 38 6.15 7.66 -29.66
C VAL A 38 7.27 8.67 -29.44
N LEU A 39 8.29 8.27 -28.68
CA LEU A 39 9.38 9.16 -28.27
C LEU A 39 10.51 9.20 -29.28
N TYR A 40 10.77 8.08 -29.96
CA TYR A 40 11.86 7.95 -30.92
C TYR A 40 11.53 6.87 -31.94
N GLN A 41 11.94 7.10 -33.19
CA GLN A 41 11.82 6.17 -34.30
C GLN A 41 13.15 6.15 -35.04
N SER A 42 13.85 5.01 -35.02
CA SER A 42 15.07 4.81 -35.81
C SER A 42 14.75 4.12 -37.12
N PHE A 43 15.40 4.61 -38.18
CA PHE A 43 15.43 3.97 -39.49
C PHE A 43 16.83 3.43 -39.73
N SER A 44 16.99 2.12 -39.91
CA SER A 44 18.24 1.55 -40.41
C SER A 44 18.37 1.86 -41.91
N ARG A 45 19.53 2.39 -42.33
CA ARG A 45 19.82 2.78 -43.73
C ARG A 45 19.79 1.60 -44.71
N ASN A 46 19.84 0.37 -44.20
CA ASN A 46 19.86 -0.85 -45.00
C ASN A 46 18.49 -1.57 -45.02
N GLY A 47 17.43 -0.99 -44.43
CA GLY A 47 16.07 -1.55 -44.48
C GLY A 47 15.79 -2.72 -43.53
N GLU A 48 16.78 -3.19 -42.78
CA GLU A 48 16.67 -4.46 -42.03
C GLU A 48 16.13 -4.32 -40.59
N GLU A 49 16.20 -3.13 -39.98
CA GLU A 49 15.74 -2.95 -38.59
C GLU A 49 14.96 -1.64 -38.39
N PHE A 50 13.70 -1.80 -37.94
CA PHE A 50 12.85 -0.71 -37.47
C PHE A 50 12.70 -0.80 -35.96
N GLY A 51 13.07 0.28 -35.28
CA GLY A 51 12.97 0.42 -33.83
C GLY A 51 12.03 1.55 -33.45
N ARG A 52 11.09 1.30 -32.53
CA ARG A 52 10.23 2.33 -31.94
C ARG A 52 10.35 2.35 -30.43
N LEU A 53 10.55 3.54 -29.87
CA LEU A 53 10.47 3.81 -28.44
C LEU A 53 9.07 4.35 -28.12
N VAL A 54 8.24 3.53 -27.48
CA VAL A 54 6.84 3.91 -27.14
C VAL A 54 6.68 4.02 -25.64
N ARG A 55 5.95 5.05 -25.20
CA ARG A 55 5.65 5.31 -23.80
C ARG A 55 4.15 5.41 -23.56
N ALA A 56 3.64 4.63 -22.62
CA ALA A 56 2.27 4.79 -22.14
C ALA A 56 2.19 5.94 -21.11
N VAL A 57 1.14 6.74 -21.20
CA VAL A 57 0.80 7.83 -20.28
C VAL A 57 -0.63 7.64 -19.78
N VAL A 58 -0.79 7.52 -18.47
CA VAL A 58 -2.10 7.37 -17.81
C VAL A 58 -2.23 8.45 -16.74
N ASN A 59 -3.29 9.25 -16.77
CA ASN A 59 -3.52 10.33 -15.81
C ASN A 59 -2.31 11.27 -15.60
N GLN A 60 -1.70 11.73 -16.69
CA GLN A 60 -0.49 12.57 -16.67
C GLN A 60 0.76 11.90 -16.06
N ARG A 61 0.67 10.63 -15.64
CA ARG A 61 1.79 9.81 -15.22
C ARG A 61 2.36 9.06 -16.43
N ALA A 62 3.60 9.38 -16.78
CA ALA A 62 4.34 8.69 -17.82
C ALA A 62 5.01 7.43 -17.24
N PHE A 63 4.88 6.30 -17.94
CA PHE A 63 5.53 5.05 -17.56
C PHE A 63 6.89 4.90 -18.26
N PRO A 64 7.78 4.00 -17.81
CA PRO A 64 9.04 3.75 -18.51
C PRO A 64 8.79 3.38 -19.99
N PRO A 65 9.54 3.95 -20.94
CA PRO A 65 9.35 3.66 -22.35
C PRO A 65 9.88 2.26 -22.72
N VAL A 66 9.30 1.65 -23.75
CA VAL A 66 9.70 0.34 -24.27
C VAL A 66 10.25 0.48 -25.67
N TRP A 67 11.45 -0.06 -25.88
CA TRP A 67 12.05 -0.21 -27.19
C TRP A 67 11.61 -1.53 -27.80
N VAL A 68 11.05 -1.48 -29.02
CA VAL A 68 10.68 -2.69 -29.77
C VAL A 68 11.40 -2.67 -31.10
N THR A 69 12.25 -3.66 -31.31
CA THR A 69 12.87 -4.01 -32.59
C THR A 69 12.06 -5.10 -33.27
N VAL A 70 11.70 -4.90 -34.53
CA VAL A 70 11.02 -5.94 -35.33
C VAL A 70 11.68 -6.01 -36.70
N SER A 71 11.90 -7.24 -37.17
CA SER A 71 12.34 -7.56 -38.53
C SER A 71 11.12 -7.72 -39.46
N HIS A 72 11.13 -7.10 -40.64
CA HIS A 72 10.11 -7.08 -41.72
C HIS A 72 9.03 -5.97 -41.70
N GLU A 73 8.24 -5.84 -42.78
CA GLU A 73 7.85 -4.58 -43.47
C GLU A 73 6.52 -3.89 -43.09
N ASP A 74 5.69 -4.40 -42.17
CA ASP A 74 4.35 -3.82 -41.92
C ASP A 74 4.33 -2.80 -40.77
N ASP A 75 4.46 -1.51 -41.10
CA ASP A 75 4.56 -0.39 -40.16
C ASP A 75 3.37 -0.28 -39.17
N SER A 76 2.19 -0.75 -39.58
CA SER A 76 0.98 -0.77 -38.76
C SER A 76 1.04 -1.84 -37.66
N SER A 77 1.58 -3.01 -37.97
CA SER A 77 1.75 -4.12 -37.03
C SER A 77 2.80 -3.79 -35.97
N HIS A 78 3.87 -3.08 -36.35
CA HIS A 78 4.94 -2.66 -35.43
C HIS A 78 4.44 -1.66 -34.40
N ARG A 79 3.60 -0.71 -34.85
CA ARG A 79 2.98 0.26 -33.95
C ARG A 79 2.13 -0.45 -32.89
N GLN A 80 1.33 -1.43 -33.31
CA GLN A 80 0.48 -2.17 -32.38
C GLN A 80 1.29 -3.04 -31.42
N ALA A 81 2.37 -3.68 -31.86
CA ALA A 81 3.24 -4.47 -30.99
C ALA A 81 3.89 -3.61 -29.90
N ALA A 82 4.44 -2.45 -30.26
CA ALA A 82 5.06 -1.54 -29.30
C ALA A 82 4.05 -0.94 -28.32
N VAL A 83 2.85 -0.62 -28.79
CA VAL A 83 1.73 -0.16 -27.93
C VAL A 83 1.31 -1.24 -26.94
N LYS A 84 1.17 -2.50 -27.38
CA LYS A 84 0.81 -3.63 -26.49
C LYS A 84 1.86 -3.86 -25.41
N GLN A 85 3.15 -3.79 -25.74
CA GLN A 85 4.22 -3.95 -24.74
C GLN A 85 4.27 -2.77 -23.74
N ALA A 86 4.16 -1.53 -24.23
CA ALA A 86 4.09 -0.35 -23.37
C ALA A 86 2.86 -0.40 -22.43
N ALA A 87 1.71 -0.87 -22.93
CA ALA A 87 0.51 -1.09 -22.12
C ALA A 87 0.73 -2.14 -21.03
N GLY A 88 1.43 -3.24 -21.34
CA GLY A 88 1.76 -4.29 -20.38
C GLY A 88 2.62 -3.80 -19.22
N LEU A 89 3.65 -2.99 -19.51
CA LEU A 89 4.48 -2.39 -18.46
C LEU A 89 3.72 -1.37 -17.61
N ALA A 90 2.91 -0.51 -18.23
CA ALA A 90 2.10 0.46 -17.50
C ALA A 90 1.10 -0.24 -16.55
N LEU A 91 0.43 -1.29 -17.03
CA LEU A 91 -0.48 -2.09 -16.22
C LEU A 91 0.24 -2.78 -15.05
N LYS A 92 1.45 -3.30 -15.29
CA LYS A 92 2.28 -3.92 -14.25
C LYS A 92 2.63 -2.94 -13.14
N GLU A 93 3.05 -1.72 -13.50
CA GLU A 93 3.41 -0.68 -12.52
C GLU A 93 2.20 -0.11 -11.77
N LEU A 94 1.05 0.04 -12.45
CA LEU A 94 -0.20 0.44 -11.79
C LEU A 94 -0.62 -0.60 -10.73
N LEU A 95 -0.61 -1.88 -11.08
CA LEU A 95 -0.96 -2.96 -10.15
C LEU A 95 0.07 -3.12 -9.01
N ARG A 96 1.31 -2.69 -9.21
CA ARG A 96 2.37 -2.72 -8.18
C ARG A 96 2.25 -1.57 -7.19
N THR A 97 1.86 -0.38 -7.67
CA THR A 97 1.85 0.84 -6.85
C THR A 97 0.59 1.03 -6.02
N ASP A 98 -0.54 0.41 -6.40
CA ASP A 98 -1.79 0.52 -5.63
C ASP A 98 -2.44 -0.87 -5.38
N PRO A 99 -1.95 -1.63 -4.38
CA PRO A 99 -2.41 -3.00 -4.11
C PRO A 99 -3.75 -3.08 -3.36
N THR A 100 -4.41 -1.96 -3.03
CA THR A 100 -5.71 -1.98 -2.32
C THR A 100 -6.88 -2.42 -3.20
N ASP A 101 -6.72 -2.47 -4.52
CA ASP A 101 -7.78 -2.85 -5.48
C ASP A 101 -7.73 -4.33 -5.93
N VAL A 102 -7.30 -5.24 -5.04
CA VAL A 102 -7.24 -6.70 -5.28
C VAL A 102 -8.62 -7.33 -5.57
N ARG A 103 -9.71 -6.63 -5.26
CA ARG A 103 -11.10 -7.04 -5.57
C ARG A 103 -11.39 -7.11 -7.08
N MET A 104 -10.53 -6.55 -7.94
CA MET A 104 -10.75 -6.46 -9.37
C MET A 104 -10.07 -7.54 -10.23
N ILE A 105 -9.28 -8.43 -9.62
CA ILE A 105 -8.64 -9.57 -10.32
C ILE A 105 -9.67 -10.45 -11.07
N PRO A 106 -10.87 -10.76 -10.52
CA PRO A 106 -11.88 -11.52 -11.24
C PRO A 106 -12.43 -10.80 -12.48
N TYR A 107 -12.54 -9.47 -12.45
CA TYR A 107 -13.10 -8.69 -13.57
C TYR A 107 -12.13 -8.54 -14.73
N VAL A 108 -10.83 -8.43 -14.45
CA VAL A 108 -9.77 -8.47 -15.47
C VAL A 108 -9.68 -9.86 -16.10
N LEU A 109 -9.94 -10.92 -15.33
CA LEU A 109 -10.03 -12.30 -15.84
C LEU A 109 -11.29 -12.54 -16.68
N ASN A 110 -12.46 -12.06 -16.25
CA ASN A 110 -13.72 -12.17 -17.02
C ASN A 110 -13.66 -11.38 -18.33
N ALA A 111 -12.97 -10.23 -18.36
CA ALA A 111 -12.74 -9.48 -19.60
C ALA A 111 -11.81 -10.23 -20.57
N ALA A 112 -10.89 -11.05 -20.05
CA ALA A 112 -10.05 -11.93 -20.88
C ALA A 112 -10.82 -13.17 -21.37
N GLU A 113 -11.74 -13.72 -20.57
CA GLU A 113 -12.62 -14.82 -20.98
C GLU A 113 -13.64 -14.40 -22.05
N ALA A 114 -14.21 -13.19 -21.94
CA ALA A 114 -15.15 -12.66 -22.93
C ALA A 114 -14.53 -12.46 -24.33
N VAL A 115 -13.22 -12.19 -24.39
CA VAL A 115 -12.47 -12.07 -25.66
C VAL A 115 -12.19 -13.43 -26.29
N LEU A 116 -12.11 -14.50 -25.49
CA LEU A 116 -11.91 -15.87 -25.97
C LEU A 116 -13.21 -16.54 -26.45
N SER A 117 -14.37 -15.99 -26.09
CA SER A 117 -15.69 -16.51 -26.50
C SER A 117 -16.24 -15.92 -27.80
N ASP A 118 -15.67 -14.81 -28.28
CA ASP A 118 -16.22 -14.04 -29.42
C ASP A 118 -15.57 -14.37 -30.78
N GLU A 119 -14.52 -15.21 -30.82
CA GLU A 119 -13.89 -15.63 -32.08
C GLU A 119 -14.44 -16.99 -32.56
N GLY A 120 -15.03 -16.97 -33.75
CA GLY A 120 -15.62 -18.12 -34.43
C GLY A 120 -14.68 -19.31 -34.54
N VAL A 121 -15.25 -20.49 -34.32
CA VAL A 121 -14.59 -21.79 -34.25
C VAL A 121 -13.95 -22.17 -35.60
N THR A 122 -12.64 -22.40 -35.61
CA THR A 122 -11.98 -23.30 -36.57
C THR A 122 -11.25 -24.43 -35.84
N GLU A 123 -11.08 -25.56 -36.54
CA GLU A 123 -10.75 -26.90 -36.01
C GLU A 123 -9.43 -27.02 -35.22
N SER A 124 -8.56 -26.00 -35.21
CA SER A 124 -7.33 -26.02 -34.39
C SER A 124 -7.58 -25.84 -32.88
N THR A 125 -8.81 -25.49 -32.49
CA THR A 125 -9.20 -25.20 -31.09
C THR A 125 -9.58 -26.44 -30.26
N ARG A 126 -9.68 -27.63 -30.88
CA ARG A 126 -9.97 -28.88 -30.15
C ARG A 126 -8.83 -29.29 -29.22
N GLY A 127 -7.58 -29.09 -29.65
CA GLY A 127 -6.39 -29.27 -28.82
C GLY A 127 -6.23 -28.22 -27.71
N ALA A 128 -6.78 -27.02 -27.89
CA ALA A 128 -6.77 -25.96 -26.88
C ALA A 128 -7.81 -26.19 -25.76
N LYS A 129 -8.97 -26.78 -26.07
CA LYS A 129 -9.97 -27.19 -25.06
C LYS A 129 -9.50 -28.39 -24.24
N GLU A 130 -8.81 -29.36 -24.84
CA GLU A 130 -8.21 -30.49 -24.10
C GLU A 130 -7.01 -30.07 -23.27
N LYS A 131 -6.15 -29.17 -23.77
CA LYS A 131 -5.05 -28.59 -22.99
C LYS A 131 -5.55 -27.65 -21.88
N SER A 132 -6.64 -26.92 -22.09
CA SER A 132 -7.30 -26.12 -21.03
C SER A 132 -7.93 -27.00 -19.94
N ARG A 133 -8.46 -28.18 -20.29
CA ARG A 133 -8.88 -29.20 -19.30
C ARG A 133 -7.70 -29.81 -18.55
N TYR A 134 -6.61 -30.14 -19.24
CA TYR A 134 -5.39 -30.67 -18.62
C TYR A 134 -4.70 -29.65 -17.70
N ILE A 135 -4.70 -28.36 -18.08
CA ILE A 135 -4.22 -27.25 -17.26
C ILE A 135 -5.20 -26.96 -16.10
N LYS A 136 -6.53 -27.01 -16.29
CA LYS A 136 -7.48 -26.94 -15.15
C LYS A 136 -7.27 -28.08 -14.14
N MET A 137 -6.93 -29.28 -14.62
CA MET A 137 -6.64 -30.45 -13.80
C MET A 137 -5.31 -30.31 -13.03
N LEU A 138 -4.26 -29.75 -13.66
CA LEU A 138 -2.95 -29.52 -13.03
C LEU A 138 -2.86 -28.26 -12.15
N TYR A 139 -3.82 -27.33 -12.21
CA TYR A 139 -3.80 -26.07 -11.46
C TYR A 139 -4.83 -25.98 -10.31
N GLN A 140 -5.73 -26.96 -10.16
CA GLN A 140 -6.38 -27.22 -8.86
C GLN A 140 -5.37 -27.69 -7.79
N ASP A 141 -4.14 -28.03 -8.20
CA ASP A 141 -3.09 -28.64 -7.37
C ASP A 141 -2.16 -27.68 -6.61
N ARG A 142 -2.32 -26.36 -6.76
CA ARG A 142 -1.56 -25.35 -6.00
C ARG A 142 -2.44 -24.23 -5.47
N ASP A 143 -3.45 -24.61 -4.71
CA ASP A 143 -4.27 -23.69 -3.94
C ASP A 143 -3.48 -23.17 -2.71
N PRO A 144 -3.42 -21.86 -2.42
CA PRO A 144 -2.87 -21.33 -1.16
C PRO A 144 -3.64 -21.78 0.11
N ALA A 145 -4.59 -22.71 -0.02
CA ALA A 145 -5.35 -23.36 1.05
C ALA A 145 -4.51 -24.28 1.97
N ASN A 146 -3.19 -24.38 1.79
CA ASN A 146 -2.29 -25.08 2.71
C ASN A 146 -1.90 -24.27 3.96
N LEU A 147 -2.46 -23.06 4.15
CA LEU A 147 -2.23 -22.25 5.34
C LEU A 147 -3.57 -21.67 5.83
N TYR A 148 -4.37 -22.48 6.52
CA TYR A 148 -5.55 -22.04 7.27
C TYR A 148 -5.67 -22.82 8.59
N PRO A 149 -6.38 -22.24 9.58
CA PRO A 149 -5.98 -22.20 10.98
C PRO A 149 -6.32 -23.51 11.70
N LEU A 150 -5.82 -23.65 12.92
CA LEU A 150 -6.10 -24.79 13.82
C LEU A 150 -7.61 -25.07 14.07
N ASN A 151 -8.53 -24.20 13.64
CA ASN A 151 -9.98 -24.30 13.88
C ASN A 151 -10.80 -24.32 12.58
N ALA A 152 -10.61 -25.33 11.73
CA ALA A 152 -11.58 -25.61 10.67
C ALA A 152 -12.91 -26.11 11.30
N PRO A 153 -14.09 -25.73 10.75
CA PRO A 153 -15.38 -26.27 11.19
C PRO A 153 -15.34 -27.80 11.27
N ASN A 154 -16.01 -28.41 12.25
CA ASN A 154 -16.08 -29.87 12.38
C ASN A 154 -17.01 -30.47 11.31
N TYR A 155 -16.56 -30.47 10.05
CA TYR A 155 -17.33 -30.93 8.90
C TYR A 155 -17.76 -32.40 9.02
N LYS A 156 -16.92 -33.25 9.66
CA LYS A 156 -17.27 -34.66 9.93
C LYS A 156 -18.46 -34.76 10.89
N GLY A 157 -18.41 -34.01 12.00
CA GLY A 157 -19.51 -33.94 12.97
C GLY A 157 -20.80 -33.41 12.37
N ALA A 158 -20.73 -32.31 11.61
CA ALA A 158 -21.91 -31.72 10.96
C ALA A 158 -22.55 -32.67 9.93
N LEU A 159 -21.73 -33.35 9.12
CA LEU A 159 -22.25 -34.35 8.17
C LEU A 159 -22.87 -35.55 8.90
N GLN A 160 -22.25 -36.01 9.97
CA GLN A 160 -22.78 -37.09 10.81
C GLN A 160 -24.11 -36.71 11.47
N GLU A 161 -24.24 -35.48 11.97
CA GLU A 161 -25.47 -34.96 12.56
C GLU A 161 -26.61 -34.78 11.54
N TYR A 162 -26.28 -34.41 10.29
CA TYR A 162 -27.27 -34.35 9.22
C TYR A 162 -27.92 -35.72 8.97
N PHE A 163 -27.09 -36.77 8.91
CA PHE A 163 -27.56 -38.13 8.61
C PHE A 163 -28.04 -38.92 9.82
N SER A 164 -27.67 -38.52 11.05
CA SER A 164 -28.14 -39.21 12.27
C SER A 164 -29.65 -39.08 12.50
N LYS A 165 -30.29 -38.09 11.87
CA LYS A 165 -31.76 -37.93 11.89
C LYS A 165 -32.49 -38.85 10.88
N GLY A 166 -31.75 -39.51 9.98
CA GLY A 166 -32.31 -40.42 8.97
C GLY A 166 -32.18 -41.91 9.34
N PRO A 167 -32.82 -42.81 8.57
CA PRO A 167 -32.80 -44.26 8.82
C PRO A 167 -31.43 -44.93 8.61
N ALA A 168 -30.45 -44.21 8.07
CA ALA A 168 -29.08 -44.69 7.89
C ALA A 168 -28.12 -43.77 8.63
N SER A 169 -27.78 -44.17 9.85
CA SER A 169 -27.13 -43.33 10.85
C SER A 169 -25.61 -43.21 10.72
N THR A 170 -24.97 -43.88 9.77
CA THR A 170 -23.49 -43.96 9.72
C THR A 170 -22.93 -43.31 8.46
N VAL A 171 -22.04 -42.32 8.65
CA VAL A 171 -21.22 -41.75 7.57
C VAL A 171 -19.89 -42.50 7.51
N ALA A 172 -19.58 -43.09 6.36
CA ALA A 172 -18.33 -43.78 6.09
C ALA A 172 -17.42 -42.94 5.18
N TYR A 173 -16.11 -43.08 5.35
CA TYR A 173 -15.10 -42.39 4.53
C TYR A 173 -14.15 -43.39 3.86
N PRO A 174 -14.62 -44.18 2.89
CA PRO A 174 -13.73 -45.08 2.15
C PRO A 174 -12.60 -44.29 1.45
N SER A 175 -11.37 -44.73 1.66
CA SER A 175 -10.16 -44.22 1.01
C SER A 175 -9.77 -45.13 -0.16
N TYR A 176 -9.51 -44.55 -1.34
CA TYR A 176 -9.35 -45.34 -2.57
C TYR A 176 -7.93 -45.41 -3.12
N SER A 177 -7.02 -44.53 -2.70
CA SER A 177 -5.62 -44.59 -3.12
C SER A 177 -4.73 -43.63 -2.32
N VAL A 178 -3.47 -44.04 -2.15
CA VAL A 178 -2.37 -43.22 -1.68
C VAL A 178 -1.45 -43.01 -2.89
N LEU A 179 -1.42 -41.80 -3.44
CA LEU A 179 -0.34 -41.42 -4.34
C LEU A 179 0.85 -40.99 -3.46
N ALA A 180 1.72 -41.95 -3.18
CA ALA A 180 3.05 -41.69 -2.65
C ALA A 180 4.02 -41.70 -3.83
N THR A 181 4.69 -40.57 -4.06
CA THR A 181 5.88 -40.52 -4.93
C THR A 181 7.07 -40.33 -4.00
N GLU A 182 8.26 -40.82 -4.37
CA GLU A 182 9.45 -40.76 -3.50
C GLU A 182 9.76 -39.33 -2.99
N ASP A 183 9.35 -38.31 -3.76
CA ASP A 183 9.60 -36.89 -3.46
C ASP A 183 8.40 -36.11 -2.92
N SER A 184 7.24 -36.73 -2.63
CA SER A 184 6.07 -36.00 -2.12
C SER A 184 5.31 -36.76 -1.03
N PRO A 185 4.81 -36.04 0.00
CA PRO A 185 4.05 -36.65 1.07
C PRO A 185 2.80 -37.36 0.53
N PRO A 186 2.38 -38.48 1.15
CA PRO A 186 1.26 -39.28 0.68
C PRO A 186 0.00 -38.42 0.58
N ARG A 187 -0.62 -38.43 -0.60
CA ARG A 187 -1.93 -37.78 -0.82
C ARG A 187 -3.02 -38.84 -0.82
N TRP A 188 -4.07 -38.58 -0.05
CA TRP A 188 -5.20 -39.49 0.13
C TRP A 188 -6.38 -39.05 -0.72
N LEU A 189 -6.91 -39.94 -1.56
CA LEU A 189 -8.19 -39.73 -2.23
C LEU A 189 -9.31 -40.35 -1.38
N VAL A 190 -10.15 -39.50 -0.79
CA VAL A 190 -11.23 -39.92 0.12
C VAL A 190 -12.59 -39.48 -0.42
N ARG A 191 -13.59 -40.34 -0.24
CA ARG A 191 -14.99 -40.05 -0.55
C ARG A 191 -15.84 -40.19 0.70
N ALA A 192 -16.79 -39.29 0.92
CA ALA A 192 -17.81 -39.50 1.94
C ALA A 192 -18.95 -40.37 1.36
N VAL A 193 -19.45 -41.32 2.15
CA VAL A 193 -20.61 -42.16 1.82
C VAL A 193 -21.56 -42.11 3.00
N ALA A 194 -22.77 -41.63 2.80
CA ALA A 194 -23.78 -41.52 3.85
C ALA A 194 -25.16 -41.89 3.31
N ALA A 195 -25.92 -42.70 4.07
CA ALA A 195 -27.24 -43.17 3.67
C ALA A 195 -27.30 -43.78 2.25
N GLY A 196 -26.28 -44.56 1.87
CA GLY A 196 -26.15 -45.15 0.52
C GLY A 196 -25.79 -44.14 -0.58
N ARG A 197 -25.80 -42.83 -0.31
CA ARG A 197 -25.37 -41.78 -1.23
C ARG A 197 -23.86 -41.67 -1.23
N LYS A 198 -23.27 -41.70 -2.42
CA LYS A 198 -21.82 -41.54 -2.64
C LYS A 198 -21.57 -40.11 -3.10
N PHE A 199 -20.84 -39.33 -2.31
CA PHE A 199 -20.45 -37.97 -2.69
C PHE A 199 -19.23 -38.00 -3.64
N GLU A 200 -18.86 -36.84 -4.17
CA GLU A 200 -17.65 -36.73 -5.00
C GLU A 200 -16.38 -37.01 -4.17
N ALA A 201 -15.40 -37.69 -4.77
CA ALA A 201 -14.13 -37.96 -4.11
C ALA A 201 -13.23 -36.73 -4.21
N VAL A 202 -12.49 -36.43 -3.14
CA VAL A 202 -11.64 -35.24 -3.06
C VAL A 202 -10.23 -35.63 -2.64
N TRP A 203 -9.24 -34.99 -3.27
CA TRP A 203 -7.84 -35.09 -2.87
C TRP A 203 -7.61 -34.37 -1.55
N GLY A 204 -7.23 -35.16 -0.56
CA GLY A 204 -6.95 -34.75 0.80
C GLY A 204 -5.57 -34.14 1.01
N GLY A 205 -5.38 -33.53 2.19
CA GLY A 205 -4.07 -33.11 2.66
C GLY A 205 -3.13 -34.30 2.98
N PRO A 206 -1.97 -34.03 3.62
CA PRO A 206 -0.94 -35.05 3.87
C PRO A 206 -1.35 -36.16 4.86
N THR A 207 -2.48 -36.00 5.56
CA THR A 207 -3.00 -36.99 6.51
C THR A 207 -4.40 -37.45 6.11
N LEU A 208 -4.71 -38.72 6.41
CA LEU A 208 -6.04 -39.29 6.16
C LEU A 208 -7.15 -38.46 6.83
N GLN A 209 -6.94 -38.01 8.08
CA GLN A 209 -7.92 -37.18 8.79
C GLN A 209 -8.22 -35.86 8.06
N ASN A 210 -7.21 -35.21 7.47
CA ASN A 210 -7.42 -33.99 6.69
C ASN A 210 -8.17 -34.29 5.38
N ALA A 211 -7.92 -35.45 4.77
CA ALA A 211 -8.62 -35.92 3.59
C ALA A 211 -10.11 -36.19 3.88
N GLU A 212 -10.41 -36.86 4.98
CA GLU A 212 -11.78 -37.10 5.45
C GLU A 212 -12.52 -35.79 5.76
N LYS A 213 -11.86 -34.83 6.42
CA LYS A 213 -12.44 -33.50 6.68
C LYS A 213 -12.79 -32.77 5.37
N ARG A 214 -11.92 -32.82 4.36
CA ARG A 214 -12.19 -32.23 3.03
C ARG A 214 -13.32 -32.95 2.29
N ALA A 215 -13.34 -34.28 2.33
CA ALA A 215 -14.42 -35.07 1.75
C ALA A 215 -15.77 -34.75 2.43
N ALA A 216 -15.78 -34.56 3.76
CA ALA A 216 -16.96 -34.15 4.49
C ALA A 216 -17.43 -32.73 4.10
N ALA A 217 -16.50 -31.78 3.96
CA ALA A 217 -16.81 -30.43 3.51
C ALA A 217 -17.41 -30.40 2.09
N GLN A 218 -16.86 -31.19 1.16
CA GLN A 218 -17.40 -31.31 -0.20
C GLN A 218 -18.79 -31.94 -0.20
N ALA A 219 -19.01 -32.99 0.60
CA ALA A 219 -20.32 -33.61 0.74
C ALA A 219 -21.37 -32.62 1.26
N LEU A 220 -21.03 -31.81 2.26
CA LEU A 220 -21.90 -30.74 2.77
C LEU A 220 -22.21 -29.68 1.70
N LYS A 221 -21.21 -29.27 0.91
CA LYS A 221 -21.42 -28.34 -0.21
C LYS A 221 -22.38 -28.92 -1.26
N GLN A 222 -22.23 -30.20 -1.58
CA GLN A 222 -23.14 -30.90 -2.49
C GLN A 222 -24.57 -30.98 -1.92
N LEU A 223 -24.72 -31.27 -0.62
CA LEU A 223 -26.03 -31.27 0.05
C LEU A 223 -26.72 -29.89 0.02
N VAL A 224 -25.98 -28.80 0.22
CA VAL A 224 -26.56 -27.45 0.10
C VAL A 224 -27.04 -27.17 -1.32
N GLN A 225 -26.33 -27.67 -2.33
CA GLN A 225 -26.71 -27.49 -3.73
C GLN A 225 -27.93 -28.34 -4.13
N THR A 226 -28.04 -29.56 -3.62
CA THR A 226 -29.12 -30.49 -4.00
C THR A 226 -30.37 -30.35 -3.14
N GLU A 227 -30.22 -30.06 -1.84
CA GLU A 227 -31.31 -30.07 -0.85
C GLU A 227 -31.26 -28.84 0.09
N PRO A 228 -31.26 -27.61 -0.43
CA PRO A 228 -31.04 -26.40 0.37
C PRO A 228 -32.05 -26.24 1.52
N GLU A 229 -33.31 -26.62 1.31
CA GLU A 229 -34.39 -26.46 2.30
C GLU A 229 -34.27 -27.44 3.48
N LEU A 230 -33.66 -28.62 3.27
CA LEU A 230 -33.40 -29.56 4.35
C LEU A 230 -32.17 -29.15 5.16
N VAL A 231 -31.14 -28.61 4.48
CA VAL A 231 -29.93 -28.11 5.15
C VAL A 231 -30.22 -26.86 5.97
N LYS A 232 -31.06 -25.93 5.49
CA LYS A 232 -31.45 -24.72 6.25
C LYS A 232 -32.18 -25.04 7.57
N LYS A 233 -32.91 -26.15 7.65
CA LYS A 233 -33.57 -26.58 8.90
C LYS A 233 -32.58 -27.10 9.94
N ASN A 234 -31.32 -27.32 9.56
CA ASN A 234 -30.28 -27.78 10.46
C ASN A 234 -29.14 -26.73 10.53
N ASP A 235 -29.27 -25.79 11.47
CA ASP A 235 -28.37 -24.64 11.62
C ASP A 235 -26.88 -25.02 11.68
N VAL A 236 -26.54 -26.14 12.32
CA VAL A 236 -25.15 -26.63 12.42
C VAL A 236 -24.58 -26.96 11.03
N VAL A 237 -25.38 -27.63 10.21
CA VAL A 237 -25.02 -28.08 8.86
C VAL A 237 -24.96 -26.90 7.90
N TRP A 238 -25.95 -25.99 7.99
CA TRP A 238 -25.96 -24.76 7.20
C TRP A 238 -24.74 -23.88 7.50
N ASN A 239 -24.40 -23.67 8.78
CA ASN A 239 -23.25 -22.85 9.16
C ASN A 239 -21.91 -23.48 8.75
N ALA A 240 -21.76 -24.81 8.90
CA ALA A 240 -20.58 -25.51 8.41
C ALA A 240 -20.46 -25.43 6.88
N ALA A 241 -21.55 -25.62 6.14
CA ALA A 241 -21.54 -25.68 4.68
C ALA A 241 -21.41 -24.30 4.01
N THR A 242 -21.95 -23.24 4.62
CA THR A 242 -21.89 -21.86 4.09
C THR A 242 -20.60 -21.13 4.48
N GLU A 243 -19.68 -21.79 5.18
CA GLU A 243 -18.38 -21.24 5.56
C GLU A 243 -18.50 -19.89 6.29
N LYS A 244 -19.61 -19.69 7.02
CA LYS A 244 -19.70 -18.59 7.98
C LYS A 244 -18.54 -18.76 8.94
N VAL A 245 -17.62 -17.79 8.91
CA VAL A 245 -16.34 -17.82 9.63
C VAL A 245 -16.63 -18.26 11.07
N PRO A 246 -16.04 -19.38 11.53
CA PRO A 246 -16.21 -19.78 12.92
C PRO A 246 -15.77 -18.62 13.80
N ALA A 247 -16.45 -18.41 14.93
CA ALA A 247 -16.11 -17.34 15.86
C ALA A 247 -14.58 -17.34 16.09
N PRO A 248 -13.89 -16.21 15.87
CA PRO A 248 -12.44 -16.17 15.89
C PRO A 248 -11.91 -16.64 17.25
N ASP A 249 -10.95 -17.55 17.22
CA ASP A 249 -10.27 -18.02 18.43
C ASP A 249 -9.23 -16.98 18.83
N TYR A 250 -9.68 -16.08 19.71
CA TYR A 250 -8.87 -14.99 20.23
C TYR A 250 -7.72 -15.49 21.11
N VAL A 251 -7.84 -16.67 21.72
CA VAL A 251 -6.75 -17.27 22.51
C VAL A 251 -5.60 -17.68 21.58
N ALA A 252 -5.90 -18.39 20.50
CA ALA A 252 -4.90 -18.75 19.50
C ALA A 252 -4.31 -17.51 18.80
N ALA A 253 -5.14 -16.51 18.50
CA ALA A 253 -4.68 -15.25 17.91
C ALA A 253 -3.73 -14.48 18.84
N LEU A 254 -4.06 -14.39 20.13
CA LEU A 254 -3.21 -13.76 21.14
C LEU A 254 -1.89 -14.53 21.31
N HIS A 255 -1.94 -15.86 21.36
CA HIS A 255 -0.75 -16.70 21.44
C HIS A 255 0.18 -16.50 20.22
N LEU A 256 -0.37 -16.52 19.01
CA LEU A 256 0.38 -16.25 17.78
C LEU A 256 1.01 -14.85 17.78
N TYR A 257 0.26 -13.85 18.24
CA TYR A 257 0.75 -12.49 18.35
C TYR A 257 1.94 -12.40 19.31
N CYS A 258 1.85 -13.00 20.49
CA CYS A 258 2.91 -12.97 21.50
C CYS A 258 4.16 -13.76 21.07
N CYS A 259 3.99 -14.80 20.27
CA CYS A 259 5.07 -15.57 19.66
C CYS A 259 5.67 -14.90 18.41
N SER A 260 5.02 -13.88 17.86
CA SER A 260 5.53 -13.18 16.67
C SER A 260 6.74 -12.31 17.00
N ARG A 261 7.69 -12.21 16.06
CA ARG A 261 8.92 -11.41 16.23
C ARG A 261 8.69 -9.90 16.32
N VAL A 262 7.49 -9.46 15.94
CA VAL A 262 7.07 -8.05 15.93
C VAL A 262 6.63 -7.59 17.31
N SER A 263 6.12 -8.49 18.16
CA SER A 263 5.62 -8.12 19.48
C SER A 263 6.78 -7.68 20.39
N PRO A 264 6.74 -6.45 20.93
CA PRO A 264 7.67 -6.03 21.99
C PRO A 264 7.39 -6.77 23.31
N ILE A 265 6.21 -7.40 23.42
CA ILE A 265 5.76 -8.17 24.56
C ILE A 265 6.07 -9.66 24.27
N ARG A 266 7.19 -10.16 24.80
CA ARG A 266 7.57 -11.57 24.70
C ARG A 266 7.12 -12.33 25.94
N GLY A 267 6.28 -13.33 25.76
CA GLY A 267 5.80 -14.22 26.83
C GLY A 267 4.53 -14.94 26.39
N LEU A 268 4.37 -16.20 26.79
CA LEU A 268 3.12 -16.92 26.52
C LEU A 268 1.99 -16.25 27.30
N PRO A 269 0.79 -16.08 26.71
CA PRO A 269 -0.36 -15.58 27.43
C PRO A 269 -0.78 -16.58 28.51
N GLU A 270 -0.82 -16.13 29.74
CA GLU A 270 -1.36 -16.86 30.89
C GLU A 270 -2.76 -16.33 31.22
N PHE A 271 -3.66 -17.20 31.68
CA PHE A 271 -5.02 -16.81 32.06
C PHE A 271 -5.20 -17.09 33.54
N GLU A 272 -5.33 -16.02 34.32
CA GLU A 272 -5.58 -16.13 35.76
C GLU A 272 -7.09 -16.11 36.02
N PHE A 273 -7.55 -17.12 36.77
CA PHE A 273 -8.91 -17.20 37.27
C PHE A 273 -9.06 -16.27 38.47
N LEU A 274 -10.00 -15.31 38.41
CA LEU A 274 -10.19 -14.34 39.48
C LEU A 274 -11.28 -14.77 40.46
N ASP A 275 -12.47 -15.08 39.95
CA ASP A 275 -13.64 -15.36 40.79
C ASP A 275 -14.70 -16.16 40.02
N GLN A 276 -15.44 -16.99 40.76
CA GLN A 276 -16.66 -17.67 40.29
C GLN A 276 -17.83 -17.10 41.08
N LYS A 277 -18.54 -16.14 40.48
CA LYS A 277 -19.75 -15.60 41.13
C LYS A 277 -20.94 -16.48 40.80
N ASN A 278 -21.48 -17.12 41.83
CA ASN A 278 -22.79 -17.78 41.77
C ASN A 278 -23.87 -16.75 42.09
N ASN A 279 -24.29 -15.98 41.09
CA ASN A 279 -25.45 -15.10 41.24
C ASN A 279 -26.72 -15.94 41.10
N ASN A 280 -27.11 -16.71 42.14
CA ASN A 280 -28.36 -17.48 42.39
C ASN A 280 -29.09 -18.23 41.24
N THR A 281 -28.68 -18.09 39.98
CA THR A 281 -29.32 -18.62 38.77
C THR A 281 -28.32 -18.85 37.62
N GLU A 282 -27.16 -18.17 37.57
CA GLU A 282 -26.10 -18.45 36.58
C GLU A 282 -24.68 -18.35 37.20
N GLU A 283 -23.82 -19.34 36.92
CA GLU A 283 -22.39 -19.29 37.26
C GLU A 283 -21.66 -18.37 36.27
N ILE A 284 -20.98 -17.34 36.79
CA ILE A 284 -20.20 -16.40 35.97
C ILE A 284 -18.72 -16.58 36.29
N PHE A 285 -17.95 -16.97 35.27
CA PHE A 285 -16.49 -17.11 35.33
C PHE A 285 -15.84 -15.76 34.98
N LEU A 286 -15.00 -15.23 35.86
CA LEU A 286 -14.22 -14.02 35.62
C LEU A 286 -12.75 -14.38 35.45
N LEU A 287 -12.20 -14.16 34.24
CA LEU A 287 -10.79 -14.41 33.94
C LEU A 287 -10.09 -13.15 33.46
N LYS A 288 -8.80 -13.02 33.78
CA LYS A 288 -7.91 -11.99 33.20
C LYS A 288 -6.78 -12.65 32.42
N ALA A 289 -6.40 -12.04 31.31
CA ALA A 289 -5.21 -12.44 30.57
C ALA A 289 -3.98 -11.70 31.16
N VAL A 290 -2.87 -12.41 31.27
CA VAL A 290 -1.57 -11.89 31.68
C VAL A 290 -0.58 -12.23 30.59
N VAL A 291 0.03 -11.20 29.99
CA VAL A 291 1.02 -11.39 28.91
C VAL A 291 2.30 -10.70 29.30
N ALA A 292 3.38 -11.47 29.46
CA ALA A 292 4.70 -10.99 29.88
C ALA A 292 4.65 -10.10 31.14
N GLY A 293 3.90 -10.55 32.16
CA GLY A 293 3.72 -9.82 33.42
C GLY A 293 2.77 -8.62 33.35
N ARG A 294 2.19 -8.30 32.19
CA ARG A 294 1.15 -7.26 32.07
C ARG A 294 -0.23 -7.88 32.23
N MET A 295 -0.97 -7.42 33.22
CA MET A 295 -2.35 -7.85 33.44
C MET A 295 -3.31 -7.01 32.57
N PHE A 296 -4.22 -7.67 31.89
CA PHE A 296 -5.27 -7.04 31.09
C PHE A 296 -6.60 -7.03 31.85
N ASP A 297 -7.54 -6.22 31.35
CA ASP A 297 -8.84 -6.05 31.99
C ASP A 297 -9.57 -7.40 32.02
N PRO A 298 -10.18 -7.80 33.15
CA PRO A 298 -10.86 -9.07 33.27
C PRO A 298 -12.11 -9.11 32.40
N ALA A 299 -12.47 -10.31 31.94
CA ALA A 299 -13.67 -10.55 31.18
C ALA A 299 -14.49 -11.68 31.78
N SER A 300 -15.82 -11.53 31.73
CA SER A 300 -16.77 -12.50 32.26
C SER A 300 -17.40 -13.35 31.16
N GLY A 301 -17.61 -14.63 31.44
CA GLY A 301 -18.29 -15.58 30.57
C GLY A 301 -19.15 -16.56 31.36
N ARG A 302 -20.14 -17.14 30.67
CA ARG A 302 -21.01 -18.19 31.23
C ARG A 302 -20.29 -19.53 31.40
N THR A 303 -19.21 -19.73 30.67
CA THR A 303 -18.30 -20.87 30.81
C THR A 303 -16.87 -20.35 30.86
N GLU A 304 -15.97 -21.13 31.46
CA GLU A 304 -14.55 -20.80 31.53
C GLU A 304 -13.95 -20.54 30.14
N GLU A 305 -14.32 -21.34 29.13
CA GLU A 305 -13.85 -21.17 27.75
C GLU A 305 -14.29 -19.84 27.14
N ILE A 306 -15.56 -19.45 27.32
CA ILE A 306 -16.08 -18.17 26.81
C ILE A 306 -15.39 -17.00 27.53
N ALA A 307 -15.16 -17.13 28.84
CA ALA A 307 -14.45 -16.13 29.61
C ALA A 307 -12.98 -15.99 29.17
N LYS A 308 -12.28 -17.11 28.89
CA LYS A 308 -10.92 -17.10 28.29
C LYS A 308 -10.90 -16.41 26.92
N GLN A 309 -11.82 -16.76 26.03
CA GLN A 309 -11.92 -16.13 24.71
C GLN A 309 -12.14 -14.61 24.81
N ARG A 310 -13.04 -14.18 25.70
CA ARG A 310 -13.30 -12.74 25.92
C ARG A 310 -12.11 -12.03 26.56
N ALA A 311 -11.43 -12.65 27.52
CA ALA A 311 -10.23 -12.08 28.15
C ALA A 311 -9.11 -11.92 27.11
N ALA A 312 -8.92 -12.92 26.24
CA ALA A 312 -7.96 -12.88 25.15
C ALA A 312 -8.30 -11.77 24.13
N ALA A 313 -9.57 -11.63 23.76
CA ALA A 313 -10.04 -10.58 22.85
C ALA A 313 -9.77 -9.18 23.42
N THR A 314 -10.10 -8.96 24.70
CA THR A 314 -9.84 -7.68 25.39
C THR A 314 -8.34 -7.36 25.43
N ALA A 315 -7.51 -8.34 25.76
CA ALA A 315 -6.06 -8.18 25.77
C ALA A 315 -5.52 -7.81 24.38
N LEU A 316 -5.92 -8.56 23.35
CA LEU A 316 -5.49 -8.33 21.97
C LEU A 316 -5.88 -6.93 21.47
N ARG A 317 -7.12 -6.49 21.76
CA ARG A 317 -7.58 -5.13 21.41
C ARG A 317 -6.76 -4.05 22.10
N LYS A 318 -6.44 -4.23 23.38
CA LYS A 318 -5.65 -3.24 24.15
C LYS A 318 -4.22 -3.18 23.65
N ILE A 319 -3.62 -4.32 23.29
CA ILE A 319 -2.28 -4.38 22.69
C ILE A 319 -2.27 -3.67 21.33
N ILE A 320 -3.17 -4.05 20.42
CA ILE A 320 -3.24 -3.46 19.07
C ILE A 320 -3.48 -1.95 19.14
N ARG A 321 -4.41 -1.46 19.96
CA ARG A 321 -4.67 -0.02 20.13
C ARG A 321 -3.43 0.73 20.65
N THR A 322 -2.69 0.11 21.56
CA THR A 322 -1.46 0.72 22.10
C THR A 322 -0.39 0.81 21.02
N GLU A 323 -0.20 -0.25 20.23
CA GLU A 323 0.75 -0.26 19.12
C GLU A 323 0.36 0.66 17.98
N GLU A 324 -0.92 0.78 17.65
CA GLU A 324 -1.40 1.68 16.60
C GLU A 324 -1.13 3.15 16.96
N MET A 325 -1.33 3.52 18.24
CA MET A 325 -0.94 4.85 18.72
C MET A 325 0.56 5.09 18.61
N LEU A 326 1.39 4.06 18.83
CA LEU A 326 2.84 4.14 18.66
C LEU A 326 3.22 4.31 17.18
N VAL A 327 2.63 3.51 16.27
CA VAL A 327 2.84 3.64 14.83
C VAL A 327 2.41 5.02 14.33
N ARG A 328 1.26 5.56 14.80
CA ARG A 328 0.82 6.92 14.46
C ARG A 328 1.79 7.99 14.97
N ARG A 329 2.40 7.81 16.15
CA ARG A 329 3.45 8.72 16.66
C ARG A 329 4.72 8.63 15.81
N ILE A 330 5.19 7.42 15.48
CA ILE A 330 6.36 7.21 14.61
C ILE A 330 6.12 7.81 13.23
N ILE A 331 4.94 7.62 12.62
CA ILE A 331 4.58 8.21 11.32
C ILE A 331 4.59 9.74 11.38
N ARG A 332 4.17 10.37 12.49
CA ARG A 332 4.29 11.83 12.65
C ARG A 332 5.75 12.27 12.68
N VAL A 333 6.59 11.57 13.44
CA VAL A 333 8.05 11.84 13.49
C VAL A 333 8.68 11.65 12.11
N TRP A 334 8.34 10.56 11.42
CA TRP A 334 8.82 10.26 10.06
C TRP A 334 8.35 11.31 9.04
N LYS A 335 7.10 11.77 9.11
CA LYS A 335 6.60 12.85 8.24
C LYS A 335 7.36 14.16 8.49
N VAL A 336 7.62 14.51 9.74
CA VAL A 336 8.43 15.69 10.08
C VAL A 336 9.86 15.55 9.53
N ALA A 337 10.46 14.36 9.65
CA ALA A 337 11.81 14.11 9.14
C ALA A 337 11.89 14.11 7.59
N ASN A 338 10.89 13.54 6.90
CA ASN A 338 10.88 13.43 5.44
C ASN A 338 10.45 14.71 4.73
N MET A 339 9.56 15.51 5.30
CA MET A 339 9.13 16.79 4.70
C MET A 339 10.25 17.83 4.64
N ALA A 340 11.39 17.52 5.24
CA ALA A 340 12.57 18.36 5.27
C ALA A 340 13.70 17.81 4.36
N LEU A 341 13.49 16.66 3.70
CA LEU A 341 14.41 16.07 2.72
C LEU A 341 14.23 16.62 1.31
N ASP A 342 13.08 17.25 1.02
CA ASP A 342 12.74 17.73 -0.32
C ASP A 342 13.35 19.11 -0.64
N ASP A 343 14.06 19.75 0.32
CA ASP A 343 14.66 21.08 0.16
C ASP A 343 16.13 21.07 -0.34
N GLU A 344 16.83 19.92 -0.33
CA GLU A 344 18.29 19.87 -0.59
C GLU A 344 18.74 19.80 -2.06
N ASP A 345 17.82 19.63 -3.03
CA ASP A 345 18.18 19.45 -4.46
C ASP A 345 18.11 20.77 -5.30
N SER A 346 18.02 21.95 -4.68
CA SER A 346 17.70 23.20 -5.40
C SER A 346 18.76 24.32 -5.40
N THR A 347 20.02 24.06 -5.04
CA THR A 347 21.08 25.08 -5.10
C THR A 347 22.42 24.59 -5.68
N GLU A 348 22.56 24.65 -7.02
CA GLU A 348 23.79 24.81 -7.85
C GLU A 348 23.32 24.73 -9.33
N SER A 349 23.63 25.61 -10.29
CA SER A 349 24.87 26.34 -10.57
C SER A 349 24.63 27.63 -11.39
N ALA A 350 25.32 28.71 -11.00
CA ALA A 350 25.70 29.80 -11.90
C ALA A 350 27.22 29.94 -11.76
N GLN A 351 27.97 29.61 -12.82
CA GLN A 351 29.42 29.77 -12.82
C GLN A 351 29.88 30.32 -14.16
N GLU A 352 30.73 31.33 -14.06
CA GLU A 352 31.29 32.17 -15.13
C GLU A 352 32.29 31.42 -16.03
N LYS A 353 32.40 31.92 -17.27
CA LYS A 353 33.41 31.55 -18.28
C LYS A 353 34.84 31.90 -17.83
N PRO A 354 35.84 31.15 -18.31
CA PRO A 354 36.83 31.79 -19.18
C PRO A 354 37.27 30.95 -20.39
N ASP A 355 38.04 31.60 -21.27
CA ASP A 355 38.36 31.25 -22.65
C ASP A 355 39.20 29.96 -22.87
N SER A 356 38.88 29.28 -23.97
CA SER A 356 39.57 28.16 -24.64
C SER A 356 40.92 28.58 -25.29
N PRO A 357 41.84 27.67 -25.74
CA PRO A 357 41.53 26.38 -26.40
C PRO A 357 42.52 25.18 -26.23
N ILE A 358 42.00 23.95 -26.48
CA ILE A 358 42.48 22.91 -27.42
C ILE A 358 41.89 21.53 -27.04
N LYS A 359 41.44 20.81 -28.07
CA LYS A 359 40.63 19.57 -28.10
C LYS A 359 41.40 18.30 -27.68
N VAL A 360 40.78 17.41 -26.91
CA VAL A 360 40.67 15.95 -27.16
C VAL A 360 39.39 15.40 -26.49
N GLU A 361 38.68 14.53 -27.20
CA GLU A 361 37.37 13.94 -26.89
C GLU A 361 37.38 12.96 -25.69
N ALA A 362 36.42 13.12 -24.78
CA ALA A 362 35.86 12.05 -23.97
C ALA A 362 34.39 12.37 -23.68
N VAL A 363 33.48 11.45 -24.03
CA VAL A 363 32.03 11.56 -23.83
C VAL A 363 31.66 10.91 -22.49
N PRO A 364 31.07 11.63 -21.53
CA PRO A 364 30.32 11.01 -20.45
C PRO A 364 28.82 11.03 -20.75
N MET A 365 28.18 9.87 -20.56
CA MET A 365 26.73 9.69 -20.58
C MET A 365 26.05 10.53 -19.50
N TYR A 366 25.21 11.48 -19.92
CA TYR A 366 24.25 12.16 -19.04
C TYR A 366 23.01 11.28 -18.84
N VAL A 367 22.73 10.93 -17.58
CA VAL A 367 21.48 10.31 -17.14
C VAL A 367 20.67 11.36 -16.37
N GLY A 368 19.46 11.64 -16.84
CA GLY A 368 18.33 12.07 -15.99
C GLY A 368 17.97 13.56 -15.98
N HIS A 369 17.23 14.02 -16.98
CA HIS A 369 16.36 15.21 -16.84
C HIS A 369 15.21 14.90 -15.88
N LYS A 370 15.16 15.57 -14.71
CA LYS A 370 13.93 15.80 -13.94
C LYS A 370 13.39 17.16 -14.35
N ASP A 371 12.12 17.24 -14.76
CA ASP A 371 11.45 18.53 -14.96
C ASP A 371 11.45 19.31 -13.63
N PRO A 372 11.66 20.64 -13.65
CA PRO A 372 11.57 21.45 -12.44
C PRO A 372 10.16 21.38 -11.84
N PRO A 373 10.02 21.52 -10.51
CA PRO A 373 8.72 21.48 -9.85
C PRO A 373 7.78 22.55 -10.43
N VAL A 374 6.59 22.11 -10.85
CA VAL A 374 5.54 23.01 -11.34
C VAL A 374 5.17 23.97 -10.22
N GLU A 375 5.42 25.26 -10.42
CA GLU A 375 5.06 26.29 -9.45
C GLU A 375 3.56 26.19 -9.10
N PRO A 376 3.19 26.16 -7.80
CA PRO A 376 1.81 26.06 -7.39
C PRO A 376 0.97 27.23 -7.93
N ASN A 377 -0.11 26.91 -8.63
CA ASN A 377 -1.04 27.88 -9.21
C ASN A 377 -1.99 28.44 -8.13
N TYR A 378 -1.49 29.38 -7.32
CA TYR A 378 -2.26 30.01 -6.24
C TYR A 378 -3.51 30.77 -6.72
N LYS A 379 -3.48 31.32 -7.94
CA LYS A 379 -4.65 31.95 -8.56
C LYS A 379 -5.76 30.92 -8.78
N GLY A 380 -5.41 29.77 -9.35
CA GLY A 380 -6.33 28.66 -9.56
C GLY A 380 -6.86 28.09 -8.24
N ALA A 381 -6.02 27.97 -7.22
CA ALA A 381 -6.44 27.54 -5.88
C ALA A 381 -7.47 28.49 -5.25
N LEU A 382 -7.24 29.80 -5.35
CA LEU A 382 -8.18 30.83 -4.87
C LEU A 382 -9.49 30.82 -5.67
N GLN A 383 -9.41 30.71 -7.00
CA GLN A 383 -10.61 30.59 -7.84
C GLN A 383 -11.42 29.33 -7.49
N MET A 384 -10.75 28.19 -7.30
CA MET A 384 -11.38 26.93 -6.90
C MET A 384 -12.01 27.00 -5.50
N TYR A 385 -11.42 27.75 -4.56
CA TYR A 385 -12.02 28.00 -3.24
C TYR A 385 -13.40 28.63 -3.39
N PHE A 386 -13.52 29.67 -4.21
CA PHE A 386 -14.78 30.38 -4.42
C PHE A 386 -15.75 29.65 -5.36
N LEU A 387 -15.26 28.85 -6.29
CA LEU A 387 -16.11 28.00 -7.14
C LEU A 387 -16.73 26.82 -6.38
N LYS A 388 -16.00 26.25 -5.41
CA LYS A 388 -16.47 25.12 -4.58
C LYS A 388 -17.16 25.57 -3.29
N GLY A 389 -16.91 26.79 -2.83
CA GLY A 389 -17.53 27.38 -1.65
C GLY A 389 -18.96 27.85 -1.93
N LEU A 390 -19.86 27.54 -0.99
CA LEU A 390 -21.31 27.85 -0.99
C LEU A 390 -21.64 29.36 -0.92
N SER A 391 -20.80 30.28 -1.39
CA SER A 391 -21.28 31.64 -1.59
C SER A 391 -22.29 31.60 -2.72
N ALA A 392 -23.56 31.91 -2.42
CA ALA A 392 -24.66 31.98 -3.39
C ALA A 392 -24.36 32.89 -4.60
N ILE A 393 -23.26 33.65 -4.53
CA ILE A 393 -22.76 34.55 -5.54
C ILE A 393 -21.42 33.99 -6.05
N ARG A 394 -21.43 33.47 -7.28
CA ARG A 394 -20.23 33.07 -8.03
C ARG A 394 -19.55 34.31 -8.60
N THR A 395 -18.58 34.89 -7.89
CA THR A 395 -17.70 35.90 -8.48
C THR A 395 -16.28 35.39 -8.56
N ASP A 396 -15.68 35.53 -9.74
CA ASP A 396 -14.25 35.31 -9.91
C ASP A 396 -13.43 36.34 -9.11
N PRO A 397 -12.31 35.93 -8.50
CA PRO A 397 -11.44 36.85 -7.77
C PRO A 397 -10.84 37.89 -8.70
N ARG A 398 -10.99 39.19 -8.37
CA ARG A 398 -10.42 40.31 -9.12
C ARG A 398 -9.12 40.78 -8.46
N TYR A 399 -8.11 41.08 -9.26
CA TYR A 399 -6.82 41.59 -8.80
C TYR A 399 -6.76 43.08 -9.14
N GLU A 400 -6.61 43.92 -8.11
CA GLU A 400 -6.53 45.38 -8.26
C GLU A 400 -5.10 45.83 -7.97
N VAL A 401 -4.48 46.51 -8.94
CA VAL A 401 -3.17 47.13 -8.78
C VAL A 401 -3.34 48.45 -8.04
N LEU A 402 -2.74 48.56 -6.86
CA LEU A 402 -2.82 49.76 -6.03
C LEU A 402 -1.67 50.72 -6.33
N GLU A 403 -0.46 50.18 -6.48
CA GLU A 403 0.73 51.00 -6.63
C GLU A 403 1.78 50.30 -7.50
N ARG A 404 2.49 51.09 -8.32
CA ARG A 404 3.66 50.67 -9.07
C ARG A 404 4.83 51.56 -8.67
N LYS A 405 5.81 51.02 -7.95
CA LYS A 405 7.01 51.74 -7.51
C LYS A 405 8.24 51.22 -8.24
N LEU A 406 9.05 52.14 -8.76
CA LEU A 406 10.42 51.84 -9.19
C LEU A 406 11.30 51.93 -7.95
N ASP A 407 11.86 50.80 -7.53
CA ASP A 407 12.79 50.77 -6.40
C ASP A 407 14.11 51.39 -6.88
N ARG A 408 14.42 52.61 -6.42
CA ARG A 408 15.54 53.43 -6.97
C ARG A 408 16.90 52.74 -6.83
N ASP A 409 17.04 51.89 -5.82
CA ASP A 409 18.30 51.23 -5.48
C ASP A 409 18.40 49.80 -6.03
N LYS A 410 17.30 49.24 -6.55
CA LYS A 410 17.24 47.87 -7.07
C LYS A 410 16.33 47.82 -8.29
N LYS A 411 16.89 47.86 -9.51
CA LYS A 411 16.13 47.47 -10.72
C LYS A 411 15.66 46.02 -10.49
N PRO A 412 14.38 45.77 -10.13
CA PRO A 412 13.22 45.99 -10.99
C PRO A 412 12.00 46.66 -10.32
N TRP A 413 10.97 46.95 -11.13
CA TRP A 413 9.66 47.44 -10.66
C TRP A 413 9.05 46.53 -9.59
N ARG A 414 8.46 47.12 -8.55
CA ARG A 414 7.59 46.41 -7.61
C ARG A 414 6.15 46.82 -7.81
N TRP A 415 5.25 45.84 -7.71
CA TRP A 415 3.81 46.02 -7.87
C TRP A 415 3.13 45.70 -6.55
N LEU A 416 2.24 46.57 -6.10
CA LEU A 416 1.37 46.34 -4.96
C LEU A 416 -0.01 45.94 -5.49
N VAL A 417 -0.37 44.68 -5.29
CA VAL A 417 -1.65 44.13 -5.77
C VAL A 417 -2.48 43.68 -4.58
N ARG A 418 -3.79 43.93 -4.62
CA ARG A 418 -4.77 43.32 -3.71
C ARG A 418 -5.73 42.42 -4.45
N VAL A 419 -6.28 41.44 -3.75
CA VAL A 419 -7.38 40.62 -4.27
C VAL A 419 -8.71 41.12 -3.71
N VAL A 420 -9.74 41.17 -4.56
CA VAL A 420 -11.11 41.54 -4.20
C VAL A 420 -12.04 40.42 -4.63
N VAL A 421 -12.79 39.87 -3.68
CA VAL A 421 -13.78 38.81 -3.94
C VAL A 421 -15.07 39.13 -3.19
N ASN A 422 -16.21 39.13 -3.89
CA ASN A 422 -17.52 39.43 -3.29
C ASN A 422 -17.51 40.73 -2.44
N GLN A 423 -16.96 41.82 -2.97
CA GLN A 423 -16.77 43.12 -2.30
C GLN A 423 -15.81 43.11 -1.08
N ARG A 424 -15.39 41.94 -0.59
CA ARG A 424 -14.34 41.82 0.42
C ARG A 424 -12.98 42.07 -0.23
N ARG A 425 -12.24 43.03 0.33
CA ARG A 425 -10.88 43.40 -0.10
C ARG A 425 -9.89 42.76 0.85
N PHE A 426 -9.02 41.91 0.33
CA PHE A 426 -7.94 41.28 1.08
C PHE A 426 -6.74 42.23 1.20
N GLU A 427 -5.88 42.01 2.19
CA GLU A 427 -4.68 42.82 2.36
C GLU A 427 -3.78 42.78 1.12
N PRO A 428 -3.25 43.94 0.67
CA PRO A 428 -2.38 43.99 -0.49
C PRO A 428 -1.02 43.34 -0.21
N ALA A 429 -0.40 42.78 -1.25
CA ALA A 429 0.94 42.21 -1.18
C ALA A 429 1.85 42.82 -2.24
N TRP A 430 3.09 43.13 -1.84
CA TRP A 430 4.15 43.52 -2.78
C TRP A 430 4.67 42.29 -3.52
N GLY A 431 4.65 42.37 -4.85
CA GLY A 431 5.25 41.41 -5.75
C GLY A 431 6.71 41.67 -6.06
N GLY A 432 7.35 40.66 -6.65
CA GLY A 432 8.66 40.79 -7.28
C GLY A 432 8.62 41.61 -8.57
N PRO A 433 9.61 41.43 -9.48
CA PRO A 433 9.77 42.22 -10.70
C PRO A 433 8.52 42.29 -11.59
N THR A 434 7.72 41.23 -11.57
CA THR A 434 6.61 41.06 -12.50
C THR A 434 5.26 41.25 -11.81
N HIS A 435 4.29 41.77 -12.56
CA HIS A 435 2.90 41.85 -12.11
C HIS A 435 2.34 40.47 -11.72
N LYS A 436 2.75 39.40 -12.43
CA LYS A 436 2.32 38.03 -12.15
C LYS A 436 2.76 37.56 -10.76
N ASP A 437 3.97 37.93 -10.31
CA ASP A 437 4.45 37.59 -8.97
C ASP A 437 3.68 38.32 -7.88
N ALA A 438 3.31 39.58 -8.14
CA ALA A 438 2.46 40.35 -7.23
C ALA A 438 1.09 39.72 -7.07
N ASP A 439 0.48 39.31 -8.19
CA ASP A 439 -0.80 38.62 -8.15
C ASP A 439 -0.70 37.28 -7.39
N LYS A 440 0.36 36.50 -7.62
CA LYS A 440 0.60 35.24 -6.89
C LYS A 440 0.68 35.49 -5.39
N ARG A 441 1.48 36.46 -4.95
CA ARG A 441 1.62 36.81 -3.52
C ARG A 441 0.33 37.36 -2.91
N ALA A 442 -0.41 38.17 -3.66
CA ALA A 442 -1.71 38.65 -3.25
C ALA A 442 -2.72 37.50 -3.09
N ALA A 443 -2.71 36.52 -3.99
CA ALA A 443 -3.52 35.31 -3.88
C ALA A 443 -3.15 34.46 -2.64
N VAL A 444 -1.87 34.29 -2.34
CA VAL A 444 -1.42 33.58 -1.12
C VAL A 444 -1.88 34.31 0.14
N ARG A 445 -1.75 35.64 0.20
CA ARG A 445 -2.26 36.43 1.33
C ARG A 445 -3.76 36.27 1.51
N ALA A 446 -4.54 36.40 0.43
CA ALA A 446 -5.98 36.22 0.46
C ALA A 446 -6.37 34.81 0.97
N LEU A 447 -5.68 33.78 0.50
CA LEU A 447 -5.89 32.40 0.97
C LEU A 447 -5.55 32.25 2.46
N ARG A 448 -4.41 32.77 2.94
CA ARG A 448 -4.05 32.73 4.38
C ARG A 448 -5.09 33.42 5.24
N GLU A 449 -5.60 34.55 4.80
CA GLU A 449 -6.63 35.29 5.53
C GLU A 449 -7.94 34.50 5.61
N LEU A 450 -8.40 33.92 4.48
CA LEU A 450 -9.57 33.04 4.44
C LEU A 450 -9.41 31.83 5.37
N LEU A 451 -8.23 31.20 5.38
CA LEU A 451 -7.91 30.07 6.26
C LEU A 451 -8.01 30.45 7.75
N ARG A 452 -7.63 31.68 8.09
CA ARG A 452 -7.71 32.21 9.47
C ARG A 452 -9.14 32.55 9.86
N THR A 453 -9.92 33.18 8.98
CA THR A 453 -11.27 33.67 9.30
C THR A 453 -12.34 32.58 9.22
N GLU A 454 -12.18 31.57 8.36
CA GLU A 454 -13.21 30.56 8.08
C GLU A 454 -12.72 29.10 8.22
N PRO A 455 -12.09 28.71 9.35
CA PRO A 455 -11.40 27.42 9.47
C PRO A 455 -12.32 26.19 9.33
N ARG A 456 -13.62 26.33 9.62
CA ARG A 456 -14.61 25.26 9.48
C ARG A 456 -14.94 24.90 8.03
N GLN A 457 -14.90 25.88 7.13
CA GLN A 457 -15.22 25.65 5.71
C GLN A 457 -14.05 25.00 4.97
N VAL A 458 -12.84 25.38 5.35
CA VAL A 458 -11.58 24.84 4.82
C VAL A 458 -11.44 23.35 5.09
N ARG A 459 -11.81 22.89 6.30
CA ARG A 459 -11.74 21.45 6.67
C ARG A 459 -12.64 20.56 5.80
N LYS A 460 -13.75 21.08 5.26
CA LYS A 460 -14.66 20.32 4.40
C LYS A 460 -14.10 20.11 2.98
N ASN A 461 -13.19 20.97 2.51
CA ASN A 461 -12.69 20.97 1.14
C ASN A 461 -11.25 20.42 1.03
N GLY A 462 -10.88 19.46 1.88
CA GLY A 462 -9.53 19.07 2.30
C GLY A 462 -8.49 18.61 1.26
N ILE A 463 -8.33 19.30 0.12
CA ILE A 463 -7.38 18.91 -0.94
C ILE A 463 -6.47 20.08 -1.41
N VAL A 464 -6.75 21.36 -1.11
CA VAL A 464 -6.09 22.46 -1.88
C VAL A 464 -5.09 23.36 -1.11
N PHE A 465 -4.97 23.32 0.22
CA PHE A 465 -4.37 24.47 0.94
C PHE A 465 -3.07 24.26 1.71
N GLN A 466 -2.38 23.12 1.58
CA GLN A 466 -1.10 22.91 2.27
C GLN A 466 0.03 23.86 1.80
N ALA A 467 -0.02 24.38 0.58
CA ALA A 467 1.04 25.26 0.05
C ALA A 467 0.98 26.70 0.56
N ALA A 468 -0.15 27.16 1.09
CA ALA A 468 -0.34 28.59 1.39
C ALA A 468 0.19 29.01 2.76
N THR A 469 0.49 28.12 3.72
CA THR A 469 0.74 28.49 5.12
C THR A 469 2.21 28.63 5.54
N GLU A 470 3.17 28.53 4.62
CA GLU A 470 4.57 28.28 5.01
C GLU A 470 5.55 29.39 4.63
N GLU A 471 5.77 30.31 5.56
CA GLU A 471 7.14 30.66 5.92
C GLU A 471 7.51 29.69 7.05
N ARG A 472 8.10 28.53 6.69
CA ARG A 472 8.47 27.49 7.67
C ARG A 472 9.73 27.94 8.42
N PRO A 473 9.76 27.90 9.76
CA PRO A 473 11.03 27.91 10.48
C PRO A 473 11.86 26.70 10.03
N ALA A 474 13.19 26.85 9.99
CA ALA A 474 14.10 25.77 9.62
C ALA A 474 13.79 24.50 10.45
N PRO A 475 13.78 23.30 9.85
CA PRO A 475 13.46 22.06 10.53
C PRO A 475 14.45 21.78 11.67
N ASN A 476 13.94 21.68 12.91
CA ASN A 476 14.75 21.36 14.09
C ASN A 476 14.92 19.84 14.25
N TYR A 477 15.81 19.25 13.44
CA TYR A 477 16.15 17.82 13.48
C TYR A 477 16.78 17.39 14.80
N LYS A 478 17.55 18.27 15.46
CA LYS A 478 18.13 18.01 16.78
C LYS A 478 17.03 17.74 17.81
N GLY A 479 16.02 18.61 17.87
CA GLY A 479 14.84 18.41 18.72
C GLY A 479 14.04 17.16 18.37
N ALA A 480 13.91 16.82 17.08
CA ALA A 480 13.23 15.60 16.64
C ALA A 480 13.97 14.32 17.06
N LEU A 481 15.31 14.29 16.95
CA LEU A 481 16.13 13.17 17.37
C LEU A 481 16.16 13.01 18.89
N GLU A 482 16.24 14.12 19.64
CA GLU A 482 16.12 14.11 21.10
C GLU A 482 14.76 13.56 21.56
N LEU A 483 13.67 14.02 20.94
CA LEU A 483 12.33 13.54 21.25
C LEU A 483 12.20 12.05 20.96
N TYR A 484 12.75 11.58 19.84
CA TYR A 484 12.80 10.16 19.51
C TYR A 484 13.54 9.36 20.59
N CYS A 485 14.71 9.82 21.05
CA CYS A 485 15.50 9.14 22.07
C CYS A 485 14.80 9.09 23.45
N ARG A 486 13.94 10.07 23.75
CA ARG A 486 13.11 10.09 24.98
C ARG A 486 11.89 9.18 24.93
N LEU A 487 11.47 8.69 23.77
CA LEU A 487 10.33 7.77 23.70
C LEU A 487 10.72 6.42 24.31
N ASP A 488 9.84 5.82 25.13
CA ASP A 488 10.07 4.52 25.80
C ASP A 488 10.38 3.36 24.85
N ILE A 489 10.00 3.51 23.58
CA ILE A 489 10.23 2.54 22.50
C ILE A 489 11.61 2.68 21.86
N SER A 490 12.34 3.77 22.11
CA SER A 490 13.70 3.92 21.61
C SER A 490 14.61 2.95 22.34
N PRO A 491 15.38 2.10 21.62
CA PRO A 491 16.44 1.33 22.27
C PRO A 491 17.51 2.26 22.85
N PHE A 492 17.54 3.52 22.40
CA PHE A 492 18.45 4.57 22.81
C PHE A 492 17.79 5.51 23.84
N LYS A 493 17.58 5.04 25.08
CA LYS A 493 17.10 5.85 26.23
C LYS A 493 18.05 7.00 26.68
N GLU A 494 19.02 7.38 25.87
CA GLU A 494 20.01 8.43 26.17
C GLU A 494 19.91 9.53 25.12
N LEU A 495 20.15 10.78 25.53
CA LEU A 495 20.15 11.91 24.62
C LEU A 495 21.30 11.80 23.58
N PRO A 496 21.07 12.20 22.33
CA PRO A 496 22.11 12.21 21.31
C PRO A 496 23.23 13.18 21.70
N LYS A 497 24.48 12.74 21.55
CA LYS A 497 25.67 13.61 21.60
C LYS A 497 26.13 13.88 20.17
N TYR A 498 26.67 15.07 19.92
CA TYR A 498 27.21 15.42 18.61
C TYR A 498 28.72 15.56 18.72
N GLU A 499 29.45 14.84 17.87
CA GLU A 499 30.90 14.92 17.76
C GLU A 499 31.27 15.70 16.50
N ILE A 500 32.00 16.80 16.65
CA ILE A 500 32.57 17.55 15.52
C ILE A 500 33.85 16.85 15.08
N LEU A 501 33.89 16.43 13.82
CA LEU A 501 34.95 15.63 13.25
C LEU A 501 36.01 16.48 12.57
N ASP A 502 35.58 17.51 11.84
CA ASP A 502 36.49 18.39 11.11
C ASP A 502 35.88 19.78 10.93
N GLY A 503 36.74 20.78 10.86
CA GLY A 503 36.42 22.17 10.56
C GLY A 503 37.38 22.66 9.47
N THR A 504 37.11 22.27 8.23
CA THR A 504 37.94 22.63 7.08
C THR A 504 37.66 24.05 6.64
N HIS A 505 38.71 24.88 6.70
CA HIS A 505 38.74 26.18 6.03
C HIS A 505 39.28 25.98 4.62
N ASP A 506 38.40 26.01 3.61
CA ASP A 506 38.76 25.77 2.21
C ASP A 506 39.48 26.97 1.55
N GLY A 507 40.19 27.81 2.33
CA GLY A 507 40.86 29.02 1.83
C GLY A 507 39.92 30.13 1.34
N GLY A 508 38.61 29.86 1.24
CA GLY A 508 37.54 30.84 0.99
C GLY A 508 36.82 31.26 2.29
N THR A 509 35.93 32.25 2.19
CA THR A 509 35.12 32.77 3.31
C THR A 509 34.10 31.78 3.87
N ASN A 510 34.01 30.56 3.33
CA ASN A 510 33.09 29.53 3.77
C ASN A 510 33.83 28.45 4.57
N THR A 511 33.51 28.33 5.85
CA THR A 511 33.99 27.25 6.72
C THR A 511 32.99 26.09 6.67
N THR A 512 33.44 24.90 6.27
CA THR A 512 32.61 23.69 6.32
C THR A 512 32.86 22.94 7.63
N TRP A 513 31.79 22.55 8.31
CA TRP A 513 31.84 21.80 9.56
C TRP A 513 31.30 20.39 9.35
N LEU A 514 32.04 19.37 9.76
CA LEU A 514 31.60 17.98 9.67
C LEU A 514 31.23 17.49 11.08
N ALA A 515 29.99 17.06 11.29
CA ALA A 515 29.51 16.55 12.57
C ALA A 515 28.90 15.15 12.42
N ARG A 516 28.92 14.34 13.49
CA ARG A 516 28.14 13.09 13.57
C ARG A 516 27.36 13.01 14.88
N ALA A 517 26.19 12.39 14.82
CA ALA A 517 25.43 12.03 16.02
C ALA A 517 25.95 10.71 16.61
N VAL A 518 26.01 10.64 17.93
CA VAL A 518 26.40 9.47 18.72
C VAL A 518 25.32 9.21 19.76
N ILE A 519 24.73 8.02 19.73
CA ILE A 519 23.64 7.66 20.64
C ILE A 519 23.95 6.27 21.24
N LYS A 520 24.11 6.19 22.56
CA LYS A 520 24.57 4.98 23.28
C LYS A 520 25.84 4.34 22.68
N GLY A 521 26.81 5.16 22.30
CA GLY A 521 28.05 4.70 21.67
C GLY A 521 27.93 4.28 20.19
N ARG A 522 26.72 4.18 19.63
CA ARG A 522 26.54 4.00 18.18
C ARG A 522 26.78 5.33 17.47
N LYS A 523 27.73 5.32 16.54
CA LYS A 523 28.10 6.47 15.71
C LYS A 523 27.32 6.40 14.40
N PHE A 524 26.58 7.46 14.07
CA PHE A 524 25.82 7.59 12.83
C PHE A 524 26.66 8.24 11.74
N GLN A 525 26.19 8.16 10.48
CA GLN A 525 26.91 8.77 9.36
C GLN A 525 27.10 10.28 9.57
N PRO A 526 28.34 10.79 9.38
CA PRO A 526 28.61 12.22 9.50
C PRO A 526 27.91 13.00 8.39
N ALA A 527 27.58 14.26 8.67
CA ALA A 527 27.02 15.20 7.71
C ALA A 527 27.67 16.57 7.86
N SER A 528 27.79 17.30 6.75
CA SER A 528 28.43 18.60 6.72
C SER A 528 27.43 19.75 6.76
N GLY A 529 27.75 20.79 7.53
CA GLY A 529 27.07 22.09 7.53
C GLY A 529 27.97 23.16 6.91
N ARG A 530 27.40 24.09 6.13
CA ARG A 530 28.16 25.08 5.34
C ARG A 530 28.38 26.41 6.08
N ARG A 531 27.61 26.70 7.14
CA ARG A 531 27.60 28.03 7.79
C ARG A 531 28.14 28.01 9.20
N ASN A 532 27.75 27.02 10.01
CA ASN A 532 28.14 26.94 11.40
C ASN A 532 28.06 25.50 11.94
N VAL A 533 28.61 25.32 13.14
CA VAL A 533 28.58 24.05 13.87
C VAL A 533 27.14 23.56 14.08
N GLU A 534 26.21 24.47 14.39
CA GLU A 534 24.80 24.12 14.66
C GLU A 534 24.11 23.51 13.41
N GLU A 535 24.38 24.03 12.22
CA GLU A 535 23.88 23.48 10.97
C GLU A 535 24.45 22.08 10.71
N ALA A 536 25.74 21.87 10.99
CA ALA A 536 26.34 20.54 10.90
C ALA A 536 25.72 19.55 11.90
N GLU A 537 25.43 19.98 13.14
CA GLU A 537 24.71 19.17 14.11
C GLU A 537 23.28 18.85 13.68
N GLN A 538 22.55 19.81 13.12
CA GLN A 538 21.21 19.60 12.57
C GLN A 538 21.23 18.57 11.42
N GLN A 539 22.22 18.66 10.53
CA GLN A 539 22.40 17.71 9.44
C GLN A 539 22.82 16.32 9.93
N ALA A 540 23.69 16.26 10.94
CA ALA A 540 24.06 15.00 11.59
C ALA A 540 22.85 14.35 12.28
N ALA A 541 21.96 15.15 12.87
CA ALA A 541 20.72 14.69 13.47
C ALA A 541 19.75 14.12 12.41
N ALA A 542 19.63 14.81 11.27
CA ALA A 542 18.83 14.37 10.14
C ALA A 542 19.35 13.03 9.57
N SER A 543 20.66 12.91 9.36
CA SER A 543 21.34 11.68 8.93
C SER A 543 21.04 10.49 9.87
N ALA A 544 21.20 10.70 11.18
CA ALA A 544 20.91 9.68 12.19
C ALA A 544 19.43 9.25 12.17
N LEU A 545 18.49 10.20 12.07
CA LEU A 545 17.06 9.89 11.95
C LEU A 545 16.77 9.04 10.71
N ARG A 546 17.35 9.37 9.54
CA ARG A 546 17.20 8.59 8.30
C ARG A 546 17.65 7.14 8.50
N GLU A 547 18.82 6.92 9.12
CA GLU A 547 19.37 5.59 9.36
C GLU A 547 18.53 4.77 10.34
N ILE A 548 18.06 5.39 11.43
CA ILE A 548 17.16 4.78 12.41
C ILE A 548 15.84 4.36 11.74
N LEU A 549 15.24 5.25 10.95
CA LEU A 549 13.97 4.98 10.28
C LEU A 549 14.13 3.91 9.19
N ALA A 550 15.23 3.92 8.44
CA ALA A 550 15.51 2.90 7.42
C ALA A 550 15.66 1.50 8.03
N THR A 551 16.32 1.39 9.19
CA THR A 551 16.47 0.10 9.91
C THR A 551 15.14 -0.39 10.48
N GLN A 552 14.31 0.50 11.06
CA GLN A 552 12.97 0.14 11.54
C GLN A 552 12.02 -0.27 10.41
N THR A 553 12.06 0.42 9.26
CA THR A 553 11.19 0.11 8.12
C THR A 553 11.50 -1.26 7.51
N ARG A 554 12.76 -1.72 7.56
CA ARG A 554 13.13 -3.09 7.15
C ARG A 554 12.52 -4.15 8.07
N LEU A 555 12.46 -3.91 9.37
CA LEU A 555 11.84 -4.82 10.35
C LEU A 555 10.33 -4.93 10.13
N VAL A 556 9.64 -3.80 9.92
CA VAL A 556 8.19 -3.78 9.66
C VAL A 556 7.81 -4.47 8.34
N ARG A 557 8.65 -4.40 7.30
CA ARG A 557 8.38 -5.01 5.99
C ARG A 557 8.48 -6.54 5.96
N GLN A 558 9.19 -7.15 6.90
CA GLN A 558 9.40 -8.61 6.89
C GLN A 558 8.20 -9.42 7.43
N ASP A 559 7.32 -8.83 8.24
CA ASP A 559 6.21 -9.55 8.89
C ASP A 559 4.82 -9.08 8.43
N LYS A 560 4.52 -9.29 7.12
CA LYS A 560 3.20 -9.01 6.51
C LYS A 560 2.04 -9.81 7.13
N HIS A 561 2.32 -10.91 7.83
CA HIS A 561 1.30 -11.81 8.36
C HIS A 561 0.63 -11.29 9.65
N VAL A 562 1.38 -10.58 10.51
CA VAL A 562 0.86 -10.04 11.78
C VAL A 562 -0.17 -8.94 11.53
N TRP A 563 0.09 -8.07 10.54
CA TRP A 563 -0.83 -6.99 10.18
C TRP A 563 -2.16 -7.48 9.58
N LYS A 564 -2.16 -8.62 8.87
CA LYS A 564 -3.39 -9.20 8.31
C LYS A 564 -4.29 -9.79 9.40
N VAL A 565 -3.71 -10.35 10.46
CA VAL A 565 -4.47 -10.86 11.62
C VAL A 565 -4.98 -9.68 12.47
N ALA A 566 -4.16 -8.64 12.67
CA ALA A 566 -4.57 -7.45 13.41
C ALA A 566 -5.70 -6.67 12.70
N SER A 567 -5.71 -6.59 11.36
CA SER A 567 -6.80 -5.94 10.62
C SER A 567 -8.13 -6.70 10.73
N MET A 568 -8.10 -8.03 10.70
CA MET A 568 -9.30 -8.87 10.86
C MET A 568 -9.96 -8.72 12.23
N VAL A 569 -9.19 -8.41 13.28
CA VAL A 569 -9.70 -8.19 14.64
C VAL A 569 -10.34 -6.80 14.80
N LEU A 570 -9.98 -5.84 13.95
CA LEU A 570 -10.49 -4.47 13.98
C LEU A 570 -11.74 -4.27 13.10
N ASP A 571 -11.93 -5.10 12.08
CA ASP A 571 -13.06 -5.03 11.14
C ASP A 571 -14.36 -5.72 11.65
N ASP A 572 -14.35 -6.27 12.87
CA ASP A 572 -15.51 -6.93 13.54
C ASP A 572 -16.43 -5.94 14.30
N GLU A 573 -16.29 -4.63 14.05
CA GLU A 573 -17.21 -3.53 14.43
C GLU A 573 -17.85 -2.93 13.17
#